data_AF-A0A7C4PLJ7-F1
#
_entry.id   AF-A0A7C4PLJ7-F1
#
_cell.length_a   1.000
_cell.length_b   1.000
_cell.length_c   1.000
_cell.angle_alpha   90.00
_cell.angle_beta   90.00
_cell.angle_gamma   90.00
#
_symmetry.space_group_name_H-M   'P 1'
#
loop_
_entity.id
_entity.type
_entity.pdbx_description
1 polymer ?
#
loop_
_entity_poly.entity_id
_entity_poly.type
_entity_poly.pdbx_seq_one_letter_code
_entity_poly.pdbx_strand_id
1 'polypeptide(L)'
;MPITTFFSRRDDERQENTERRLRQRLVVHARNGRILYGFSLSLNKNADSFVLDLVDRNNVSLGKSIKVPFAELKGVFYVKSFDGRFDPAMFPHVIPEGSLPVVLEFADGEIISAYASSARSLEEPRFYVVPQDERSNNLGILVERDALTGLYRAEEYRQRLKTEFEAYARLKADSGLPKQEVLGDFYFERHNYIRALQYYLEVTKEEKGGDERRLMKKICAARYNIGICHMRQRDY
;
A
#
# COMPACT_ATOMS: atom_id res chain seq x y z
N MET A 1 -46.99 -21.46 33.72
CA MET A 1 -45.51 -21.56 33.68
C MET A 1 -45.05 -21.05 32.33
N PRO A 2 -44.28 -19.94 32.23
CA PRO A 2 -43.79 -19.48 30.95
C PRO A 2 -42.43 -20.11 30.65
N ILE A 3 -42.28 -20.62 29.43
CA ILE A 3 -41.02 -21.10 28.85
C ILE A 3 -40.21 -19.86 28.47
N THR A 4 -39.13 -19.59 29.19
CA THR A 4 -38.20 -18.51 28.87
C THR A 4 -37.26 -18.99 27.78
N THR A 5 -37.42 -18.44 26.58
CA THR A 5 -36.54 -18.70 25.42
C THR A 5 -35.16 -18.10 25.71
N PHE A 6 -34.19 -18.95 26.01
CA PHE A 6 -32.77 -18.58 26.04
C PHE A 6 -32.27 -18.43 24.59
N PHE A 7 -32.52 -17.28 23.97
CA PHE A 7 -31.75 -16.90 22.78
C PHE A 7 -30.33 -16.56 23.23
N SER A 8 -29.40 -17.40 22.80
CA SER A 8 -28.01 -17.43 23.21
C SER A 8 -27.22 -16.35 22.49
N ARG A 9 -26.57 -15.47 23.26
CA ARG A 9 -25.57 -14.46 22.83
C ARG A 9 -24.49 -15.00 21.87
N ARG A 10 -24.26 -16.32 21.87
CA ARG A 10 -23.30 -17.01 20.98
C ARG A 10 -23.80 -17.19 19.55
N ASP A 11 -25.12 -17.18 19.32
CA ASP A 11 -25.69 -17.30 17.98
C ASP A 11 -25.65 -15.95 17.25
N ASP A 12 -25.86 -14.85 17.99
CA ASP A 12 -25.67 -13.48 17.49
C ASP A 12 -24.19 -13.22 17.12
N GLU A 13 -23.23 -13.57 17.98
CA GLU A 13 -21.79 -13.41 17.68
C GLU A 13 -21.32 -14.26 16.48
N ARG A 14 -21.92 -15.44 16.26
CA ARG A 14 -21.63 -16.33 15.12
C ARG A 14 -22.30 -15.85 13.83
N GLN A 15 -23.51 -15.31 13.90
CA GLN A 15 -24.16 -14.65 12.76
C GLN A 15 -23.44 -13.36 12.39
N GLU A 16 -23.03 -12.54 13.37
CA GLU A 16 -22.25 -11.33 13.13
C GLU A 16 -20.89 -11.66 12.49
N ASN A 17 -20.22 -12.74 12.93
CA ASN A 17 -18.98 -13.21 12.29
C ASN A 17 -19.18 -13.80 10.89
N THR A 18 -20.35 -14.39 10.61
CA THR A 18 -20.67 -14.99 9.30
C THR A 18 -21.16 -13.93 8.30
N GLU A 19 -21.85 -12.89 8.75
CA GLU A 19 -22.21 -11.72 7.94
C GLU A 19 -21.01 -10.80 7.67
N ARG A 20 -20.10 -10.65 8.65
CA ARG A 20 -18.81 -9.96 8.47
C ARG A 20 -17.90 -10.66 7.45
N ARG A 21 -18.11 -11.94 7.15
CA ARG A 21 -17.38 -12.68 6.10
C ARG A 21 -17.80 -12.30 4.67
N LEU A 22 -18.90 -11.57 4.46
CA LEU A 22 -19.43 -11.28 3.12
C LEU A 22 -19.18 -9.85 2.60
N ARG A 23 -18.83 -8.89 3.46
CA ARG A 23 -18.51 -7.51 3.01
C ARG A 23 -17.04 -7.23 3.18
N GLN A 24 -16.32 -7.16 2.07
CA GLN A 24 -14.91 -6.78 2.07
C GLN A 24 -14.76 -5.34 2.60
N ARG A 25 -13.80 -5.13 3.51
CA ARG A 25 -13.44 -3.81 4.04
C ARG A 25 -12.71 -3.03 2.96
N LEU A 26 -13.18 -1.82 2.67
CA LEU A 26 -12.64 -0.98 1.62
C LEU A 26 -12.06 0.30 2.21
N VAL A 27 -10.81 0.59 1.87
CA VAL A 27 -10.21 1.90 2.03
C VAL A 27 -10.08 2.53 0.66
N VAL A 28 -10.77 3.64 0.46
CA VAL A 28 -10.78 4.36 -0.81
C VAL A 28 -9.81 5.52 -0.71
N HIS A 29 -8.79 5.51 -1.57
CA HIS A 29 -7.85 6.61 -1.70
C HIS A 29 -8.26 7.47 -2.89
N ALA A 30 -8.64 8.72 -2.61
CA ALA A 30 -8.93 9.72 -3.64
C ALA A 30 -7.64 10.39 -4.12
N ARG A 31 -7.64 10.88 -5.36
CA ARG A 31 -6.50 11.60 -5.97
C ARG A 31 -6.10 12.87 -5.21
N ASN A 32 -7.04 13.48 -4.50
CA ASN A 32 -6.80 14.66 -3.66
C ASN A 32 -6.25 14.33 -2.26
N GLY A 33 -5.88 13.07 -2.01
CA GLY A 33 -5.37 12.60 -0.72
C GLY A 33 -6.45 12.31 0.34
N ARG A 34 -7.74 12.49 0.01
CA ARG A 34 -8.83 12.09 0.92
C ARG A 34 -8.91 10.57 1.02
N ILE A 35 -9.05 10.08 2.25
CA ILE A 35 -9.22 8.66 2.56
C ILE A 35 -10.63 8.44 3.12
N LEU A 36 -11.32 7.43 2.61
CA LEU A 36 -12.65 7.02 3.07
C LEU A 36 -12.63 5.53 3.44
N TYR A 37 -13.30 5.18 4.53
CA TYR A 37 -13.40 3.82 5.03
C TYR A 37 -14.85 3.36 4.89
N GLY A 38 -15.05 2.11 4.50
CA GLY A 38 -16.41 1.61 4.35
C GLY A 38 -16.52 0.21 3.78
N PHE A 39 -17.77 -0.13 3.51
CA PHE A 39 -18.15 -1.37 2.84
C PHE A 39 -18.90 -1.02 1.55
N SER A 40 -18.80 -1.89 0.55
CA SER A 40 -19.65 -1.80 -0.63
C SER A 40 -20.40 -3.11 -0.81
N LEU A 41 -21.72 -3.01 -1.03
CA LEU A 41 -22.57 -4.13 -1.37
C LEU A 41 -22.39 -4.59 -2.82
N SER A 42 -22.09 -3.64 -3.72
CA SER A 42 -21.97 -3.90 -5.15
C SER A 42 -20.87 -3.01 -5.76
N LEU A 43 -19.65 -3.53 -5.76
CA LEU A 43 -18.53 -2.91 -6.46
C LEU A 43 -18.42 -3.51 -7.86
N ASN A 44 -18.82 -2.74 -8.87
CA ASN A 44 -18.62 -3.09 -10.28
C ASN A 44 -17.49 -2.26 -10.87
N LYS A 45 -16.35 -2.90 -11.16
CA LYS A 45 -15.18 -2.25 -11.76
C LYS A 45 -15.38 -1.74 -13.20
N ASN A 46 -16.53 -2.00 -13.82
CA ASN A 46 -16.87 -1.48 -15.15
C ASN A 46 -17.84 -0.30 -15.09
N ALA A 47 -18.47 -0.02 -13.94
CA ALA A 47 -19.38 1.12 -13.76
C ALA A 47 -18.61 2.41 -13.44
N ASP A 48 -19.14 3.61 -13.70
CA ASP A 48 -18.40 4.87 -13.43
C ASP A 48 -18.25 5.19 -11.93
N SER A 49 -19.03 4.51 -11.09
CA SER A 49 -19.06 4.75 -9.64
C SER A 49 -19.63 3.55 -8.90
N PHE A 50 -19.47 3.55 -7.58
CA PHE A 50 -20.06 2.57 -6.67
C PHE A 50 -20.59 3.25 -5.41
N VAL A 51 -21.40 2.54 -4.62
CA VAL A 51 -21.88 3.04 -3.33
C VAL A 51 -20.98 2.52 -2.22
N LEU A 52 -20.54 3.42 -1.34
CA LEU A 52 -19.75 3.12 -0.16
C LEU A 52 -20.54 3.49 1.09
N ASP A 53 -20.82 2.49 1.93
CA ASP A 53 -21.38 2.67 3.27
C ASP A 53 -20.24 3.06 4.21
N LEU A 54 -20.26 4.30 4.70
CA LEU A 54 -19.16 4.90 5.44
C LEU A 54 -19.08 4.41 6.87
N VAL A 55 -17.85 4.12 7.28
CA VAL A 55 -17.48 3.84 8.66
C VAL A 55 -16.29 4.70 9.07
N ASP A 56 -16.01 4.79 10.36
CA ASP A 56 -14.76 5.32 10.87
C ASP A 56 -13.64 4.27 10.91
N ARG A 57 -12.43 4.68 11.33
CA ARG A 57 -11.27 3.78 11.46
C ARG A 57 -11.49 2.65 12.47
N ASN A 58 -12.41 2.82 13.40
CA ASN A 58 -12.78 1.83 14.43
C ASN A 58 -13.94 0.93 13.97
N ASN A 59 -14.30 0.97 12.69
CA ASN A 59 -15.40 0.20 12.11
C ASN A 59 -16.79 0.57 12.67
N VAL A 60 -16.96 1.80 13.15
CA VAL A 60 -18.27 2.33 13.60
C VAL A 60 -18.98 2.96 12.41
N SER A 61 -20.22 2.54 12.15
CA SER A 61 -21.03 3.09 11.08
C SER A 61 -21.27 4.59 11.27
N LEU A 62 -21.09 5.36 10.21
CA LEU A 62 -21.43 6.79 10.18
C LEU A 62 -22.87 7.04 9.75
N GLY A 63 -23.67 5.98 9.54
CA GLY A 63 -25.07 6.08 9.08
C GLY A 63 -25.24 6.76 7.72
N LYS A 64 -24.17 6.79 6.91
CA LYS A 64 -24.12 7.53 5.65
C LYS A 64 -23.57 6.65 4.55
N SER A 65 -24.26 6.61 3.42
CA SER A 65 -23.78 6.02 2.18
C SER A 65 -23.48 7.12 1.16
N ILE A 66 -22.39 6.98 0.41
CA ILE A 66 -22.03 7.93 -0.63
C ILE A 66 -21.76 7.23 -1.95
N LYS A 67 -22.07 7.91 -3.05
CA LYS A 67 -21.67 7.49 -4.39
C LYS A 67 -20.24 7.99 -4.64
N VAL A 68 -19.34 7.08 -4.95
CA VAL A 68 -17.92 7.36 -5.17
C VAL A 68 -17.60 7.18 -6.65
N PRO A 69 -17.29 8.26 -7.40
CA PRO A 69 -16.84 8.17 -8.79
C PRO A 69 -15.42 7.61 -8.86
N PHE A 70 -15.18 6.66 -9.76
CA PHE A 70 -13.84 6.07 -9.93
C PHE A 70 -12.81 7.08 -10.48
N ALA A 71 -13.25 8.03 -11.30
CA ALA A 71 -12.39 9.08 -11.85
C ALA A 71 -11.70 9.95 -10.78
N GLU A 72 -12.29 10.05 -9.58
CA GLU A 72 -11.70 10.77 -8.45
C GLU A 72 -10.70 9.94 -7.64
N LEU A 73 -10.54 8.66 -7.98
CA LEU A 73 -9.78 7.70 -7.18
C LEU A 73 -8.38 7.46 -7.72
N LYS A 74 -7.51 7.14 -6.77
CA LYS A 74 -6.27 6.42 -6.98
C LYS A 74 -6.53 4.92 -7.08
N GLY A 75 -7.34 4.42 -6.15
CA GLY A 75 -7.74 3.03 -6.12
C GLY A 75 -8.62 2.71 -4.92
N VAL A 76 -9.18 1.51 -4.95
CA VAL A 76 -9.94 0.92 -3.84
C VAL A 76 -9.10 -0.21 -3.26
N PHE A 77 -8.75 -0.08 -1.99
CA PHE A 77 -7.87 -0.99 -1.27
C PHE A 77 -8.73 -1.92 -0.44
N TYR A 78 -8.62 -3.22 -0.71
CA TYR A 78 -9.24 -4.26 0.09
C TYR A 78 -8.33 -4.51 1.28
N VAL A 79 -8.81 -4.20 2.49
CA VAL A 79 -7.97 -4.24 3.69
C VAL A 79 -8.36 -5.35 4.65
N LYS A 80 -7.38 -5.82 5.41
CA LYS A 80 -7.59 -6.79 6.51
C LYS A 80 -8.34 -6.12 7.67
N SER A 81 -7.96 -4.88 7.99
CA SER A 81 -8.51 -4.04 9.07
C SER A 81 -8.56 -2.56 8.65
N PHE A 82 -9.40 -1.73 9.28
CA PHE A 82 -9.40 -0.28 9.01
C PHE A 82 -8.34 0.48 9.79
N ASP A 83 -7.94 -0.02 10.95
CA ASP A 83 -6.93 0.59 11.81
C ASP A 83 -5.50 0.13 11.47
N GLY A 84 -5.34 -0.88 10.62
CA GLY A 84 -4.04 -1.46 10.26
C GLY A 84 -3.60 -2.59 11.19
N ARG A 85 -4.36 -2.89 12.25
CA ARG A 85 -4.04 -3.94 13.21
C ARG A 85 -4.81 -5.20 12.85
N PHE A 86 -4.07 -6.24 12.46
CA PHE A 86 -4.63 -7.54 12.10
C PHE A 86 -3.74 -8.67 12.58
N ASP A 87 -4.33 -9.84 12.77
CA ASP A 87 -3.59 -11.09 13.00
C ASP A 87 -3.16 -11.68 11.65
N PRO A 88 -1.85 -11.78 11.34
CA PRO A 88 -1.37 -12.35 10.08
C PRO A 88 -1.86 -13.79 9.85
N ALA A 89 -2.09 -14.58 10.91
CA ALA A 89 -2.53 -15.97 10.78
C ALA A 89 -3.94 -16.09 10.18
N MET A 90 -4.79 -15.05 10.32
CA MET A 90 -6.14 -15.02 9.75
C MET A 90 -6.17 -14.62 8.27
N PHE A 91 -5.07 -14.09 7.74
CA PHE A 91 -5.00 -13.53 6.38
C PHE A 91 -3.79 -14.09 5.63
N PRO A 92 -3.84 -15.35 5.20
CA PRO A 92 -2.77 -15.94 4.42
C PRO A 92 -2.53 -15.11 3.16
N HIS A 93 -1.28 -14.72 2.94
CA HIS A 93 -0.89 -13.97 1.76
C HIS A 93 -0.74 -14.94 0.59
N VAL A 94 -1.61 -14.82 -0.41
CA VAL A 94 -1.64 -15.72 -1.57
C VAL A 94 -1.50 -14.89 -2.83
N ILE A 95 -0.40 -15.13 -3.55
CA ILE A 95 -0.19 -14.63 -4.90
C ILE A 95 -0.67 -15.72 -5.87
N PRO A 96 -1.68 -15.46 -6.72
CA PRO A 96 -2.16 -16.47 -7.65
C PRO A 96 -1.07 -16.98 -8.59
N GLU A 97 -1.09 -18.29 -8.89
CA GLU A 97 -0.18 -18.86 -9.88
C GLU A 97 -0.40 -18.22 -11.26
N GLY A 98 0.70 -18.04 -12.01
CA GLY A 98 0.67 -17.37 -13.31
C GLY A 98 0.43 -15.87 -13.25
N SER A 99 0.35 -15.29 -12.05
CA SER A 99 0.27 -13.84 -11.89
C SER A 99 1.54 -13.14 -12.37
N LEU A 100 1.35 -11.91 -12.79
CA LEU A 100 2.34 -11.12 -13.48
C LEU A 100 2.93 -10.06 -12.53
N PRO A 101 4.24 -10.09 -12.23
CA PRO A 101 4.85 -9.11 -11.36
C PRO A 101 4.97 -7.74 -12.06
N VAL A 102 4.42 -6.72 -11.41
CA VAL A 102 4.34 -5.34 -11.89
C VAL A 102 4.77 -4.35 -10.82
N VAL A 103 5.15 -3.16 -11.26
CA VAL A 103 5.40 -2.02 -10.39
C VAL A 103 4.51 -0.87 -10.84
N LEU A 104 3.76 -0.33 -9.88
CA LEU A 104 2.83 0.79 -10.04
C LEU A 104 3.50 2.04 -9.47
N GLU A 105 3.58 3.11 -10.26
CA GLU A 105 3.99 4.43 -9.80
C GLU A 105 2.78 5.37 -9.86
N PHE A 106 2.44 5.98 -8.73
CA PHE A 106 1.32 6.91 -8.61
C PHE A 106 1.78 8.36 -8.65
N ALA A 107 0.87 9.28 -9.00
CA ALA A 107 1.16 10.71 -9.09
C ALA A 107 1.61 11.36 -7.77
N ASP A 108 1.31 10.74 -6.63
CA ASP A 108 1.77 11.17 -5.31
C ASP A 108 3.19 10.66 -4.95
N GLY A 109 3.85 9.97 -5.88
CA GLY A 109 5.17 9.37 -5.70
C GLY A 109 5.15 8.01 -4.99
N GLU A 110 3.97 7.47 -4.65
CA GLU A 110 3.87 6.14 -4.08
C GLU A 110 4.21 5.08 -5.14
N ILE A 111 5.00 4.08 -4.74
CA ILE A 111 5.43 2.98 -5.60
C ILE A 111 4.99 1.66 -4.96
N ILE A 112 4.19 0.88 -5.68
CA ILE A 112 3.68 -0.41 -5.21
C ILE A 112 4.19 -1.51 -6.14
N SER A 113 4.97 -2.45 -5.58
CA SER A 113 5.23 -3.74 -6.22
C SER A 113 4.04 -4.67 -5.99
N ALA A 114 3.48 -5.24 -7.05
CA ALA A 114 2.29 -6.06 -6.99
C ALA A 114 2.26 -7.13 -8.08
N TYR A 115 1.24 -7.97 -8.02
CA TYR A 115 0.97 -9.03 -8.98
C TYR A 115 -0.40 -8.80 -9.63
N ALA A 116 -0.41 -8.68 -10.96
CA ALA A 116 -1.63 -8.59 -11.75
C ALA A 116 -2.05 -9.98 -12.26
N SER A 117 -3.33 -10.18 -12.57
CA SER A 117 -3.79 -11.49 -13.06
C SER A 117 -3.29 -11.82 -14.45
N SER A 118 -3.14 -10.83 -15.33
CA SER A 118 -2.64 -11.03 -16.70
C SER A 118 -2.21 -9.71 -17.35
N ALA A 119 -1.44 -9.79 -18.43
CA ALA A 119 -1.10 -8.63 -19.28
C ALA A 119 -2.35 -7.91 -19.81
N ARG A 120 -3.38 -8.65 -20.23
CA ARG A 120 -4.64 -8.09 -20.75
C ARG A 120 -5.41 -7.34 -19.68
N SER A 121 -5.44 -7.84 -18.44
CA SER A 121 -6.10 -7.14 -17.34
C SER A 121 -5.49 -5.75 -17.10
N LEU A 122 -4.17 -5.63 -17.32
CA LEU A 122 -3.48 -4.37 -17.21
C LEU A 122 -3.85 -3.40 -18.31
N GLU A 123 -4.64 -3.72 -19.34
CA GLU A 123 -5.11 -2.79 -20.39
C GLU A 123 -6.47 -2.18 -20.06
N GLU A 124 -7.14 -2.71 -19.03
CA GLU A 124 -8.44 -2.20 -18.60
C GLU A 124 -8.30 -0.84 -17.89
N PRO A 125 -9.35 0.01 -17.91
CA PRO A 125 -9.35 1.27 -17.15
C PRO A 125 -9.14 1.03 -15.65
N ARG A 126 -9.62 -0.11 -15.16
CA ARG A 126 -9.47 -0.54 -13.77
C ARG A 126 -9.10 -2.00 -13.69
N PHE A 127 -8.10 -2.31 -12.89
CA PHE A 127 -7.57 -3.68 -12.77
C PHE A 127 -7.22 -4.03 -11.34
N TYR A 128 -7.32 -5.32 -11.03
CA TYR A 128 -6.98 -5.84 -9.72
C TYR A 128 -5.51 -6.22 -9.66
N VAL A 129 -4.85 -5.87 -8.56
CA VAL A 129 -3.53 -6.36 -8.20
C VAL A 129 -3.50 -6.86 -6.76
N VAL A 130 -2.58 -7.78 -6.48
CA VAL A 130 -2.25 -8.23 -5.14
C VAL A 130 -0.88 -7.65 -4.78
N PRO A 131 -0.75 -6.82 -3.73
CA PRO A 131 0.54 -6.27 -3.31
C PRO A 131 1.55 -7.38 -3.02
N GLN A 132 2.83 -7.15 -3.28
CA GLN A 132 3.89 -8.12 -2.99
C GLN A 132 4.20 -8.26 -1.48
N ASP A 133 3.95 -7.21 -0.70
CA ASP A 133 4.28 -7.19 0.73
C ASP A 133 3.22 -7.92 1.57
N GLU A 134 3.58 -9.11 2.07
CA GLU A 134 2.73 -9.92 2.95
C GLU A 134 2.33 -9.23 4.26
N ARG A 135 3.17 -8.31 4.75
CA ARG A 135 2.98 -7.58 6.00
C ARG A 135 2.05 -6.40 5.84
N SER A 136 1.73 -6.03 4.59
CA SER A 136 0.79 -4.97 4.29
C SER A 136 -0.61 -5.29 4.86
N ASN A 137 -1.34 -4.26 5.26
CA ASN A 137 -2.76 -4.37 5.60
C ASN A 137 -3.65 -4.61 4.36
N ASN A 138 -3.08 -4.55 3.15
CA ASN A 138 -3.81 -4.70 1.90
C ASN A 138 -3.87 -6.18 1.46
N LEU A 139 -5.07 -6.67 1.19
CA LEU A 139 -5.35 -7.96 0.55
C LEU A 139 -5.29 -7.87 -0.98
N GLY A 140 -5.69 -6.73 -1.52
CA GLY A 140 -5.75 -6.47 -2.94
C GLY A 140 -6.08 -5.01 -3.21
N ILE A 141 -5.83 -4.56 -4.42
CA ILE A 141 -6.09 -3.19 -4.83
C ILE A 141 -6.79 -3.22 -6.18
N LEU A 142 -7.95 -2.57 -6.28
CA LEU A 142 -8.53 -2.18 -7.56
C LEU A 142 -7.96 -0.82 -7.93
N VAL A 143 -7.06 -0.81 -8.90
CA VAL A 143 -6.33 0.37 -9.32
C VAL A 143 -7.11 1.11 -10.40
N GLU A 144 -7.21 2.43 -10.28
CA GLU A 144 -7.65 3.30 -11.38
C GLU A 144 -6.43 3.61 -12.25
N ARG A 145 -6.40 3.11 -13.50
CA ARG A 145 -5.22 3.21 -14.36
C ARG A 145 -4.79 4.65 -14.57
N ASP A 146 -5.75 5.54 -14.77
CA ASP A 146 -5.50 6.96 -15.01
C ASP A 146 -4.91 7.71 -13.80
N ALA A 147 -4.81 7.05 -12.64
CA ALA A 147 -4.11 7.60 -11.47
C ALA A 147 -2.62 7.25 -11.44
N LEU A 148 -2.18 6.35 -12.32
CA LEU A 148 -0.78 5.95 -12.44
C LEU A 148 -0.02 6.95 -13.33
N THR A 149 1.20 7.27 -12.91
CA THR A 149 2.21 7.92 -13.76
C THR A 149 3.12 6.91 -14.43
N GLY A 150 3.19 5.69 -13.90
CA GLY A 150 3.99 4.60 -14.45
C GLY A 150 3.41 3.22 -14.13
N LEU A 151 3.47 2.33 -15.11
CA LEU A 151 3.11 0.92 -14.98
C LEU A 151 4.17 0.10 -15.70
N TYR A 152 4.94 -0.67 -14.95
CA TYR A 152 6.09 -1.41 -15.47
C TYR A 152 5.98 -2.89 -15.15
N ARG A 153 6.56 -3.74 -16.01
CA ARG A 153 6.91 -5.09 -15.57
C ARG A 153 8.02 -5.01 -14.53
N ALA A 154 8.03 -5.90 -13.56
CA ALA A 154 9.04 -5.86 -12.50
C ALA A 154 10.48 -5.99 -13.04
N GLU A 155 10.69 -6.66 -14.18
CA GLU A 155 12.01 -6.77 -14.82
C GLU A 155 12.43 -5.46 -15.49
N GLU A 156 11.53 -4.86 -16.27
CA GLU A 156 11.73 -3.56 -16.91
C GLU A 156 12.03 -2.49 -15.86
N TYR A 157 11.29 -2.51 -14.75
CA TYR A 157 11.51 -1.59 -13.64
C TYR A 157 12.89 -1.77 -12.99
N ARG A 158 13.31 -3.02 -12.75
CA ARG A 158 14.65 -3.32 -12.23
C ARG A 158 15.74 -2.83 -13.17
N GLN A 159 15.57 -3.02 -14.48
CA GLN A 159 16.53 -2.56 -15.48
C GLN A 159 16.59 -1.03 -15.53
N ARG A 160 15.45 -0.35 -15.50
CA ARG A 160 15.36 1.12 -15.39
C ARG A 160 16.09 1.63 -14.16
N LEU A 161 15.80 1.07 -12.98
CA LEU A 161 16.47 1.45 -11.74
C LEU A 161 17.98 1.22 -11.81
N LYS A 162 18.43 0.12 -12.42
CA LYS A 162 19.85 -0.16 -12.61
C LYS A 162 20.52 0.92 -13.47
N THR A 163 19.94 1.24 -14.62
CA THR A 163 20.48 2.27 -15.52
C THR A 163 20.49 3.65 -14.86
N GLU A 164 19.40 4.03 -14.19
CA GLU A 164 19.32 5.29 -13.44
C GLU A 164 20.36 5.35 -12.31
N PHE A 165 20.55 4.25 -11.58
CA PHE A 165 21.54 4.19 -10.51
C PHE A 165 22.97 4.26 -11.06
N GLU A 166 23.28 3.58 -12.17
CA GLU A 166 24.60 3.66 -12.80
C GLU A 166 24.92 5.10 -13.25
N ALA A 167 23.95 5.82 -13.82
CA ALA A 167 24.10 7.22 -14.15
C ALA A 167 24.31 8.09 -12.90
N TYR A 168 23.51 7.87 -11.85
CA TYR A 168 23.63 8.58 -10.57
C TYR A 168 24.99 8.34 -9.90
N ALA A 169 25.44 7.09 -9.86
CA ALA A 169 26.71 6.71 -9.27
C ALA A 169 27.90 7.34 -9.99
N ARG A 170 27.85 7.48 -11.33
CA ARG A 170 28.88 8.21 -12.10
C ARG A 170 28.96 9.67 -11.69
N LEU A 171 27.82 10.33 -11.47
CA LEU A 171 27.78 11.72 -11.00
C LEU A 171 28.33 11.88 -9.57
N LYS A 172 28.30 10.80 -8.77
CA LYS A 172 28.79 10.76 -7.39
C LYS A 172 30.14 10.06 -7.25
N ALA A 173 30.84 9.76 -8.35
CA ALA A 173 32.08 8.98 -8.31
C ALA A 173 33.15 9.63 -7.42
N ASP A 174 33.26 10.96 -7.45
CA ASP A 174 34.25 11.71 -6.69
C ASP A 174 33.84 12.00 -5.23
N SER A 175 32.66 11.51 -4.80
CA SER A 175 32.15 11.79 -3.45
C SER A 175 32.89 11.03 -2.34
N GLY A 176 33.64 9.97 -2.69
CA GLY A 176 34.30 9.08 -1.73
C GLY A 176 33.34 8.30 -0.83
N LEU A 177 32.04 8.32 -1.12
CA LEU A 177 31.02 7.63 -0.33
C LEU A 177 30.99 6.13 -0.69
N PRO A 178 30.72 5.25 0.29
CA PRO A 178 30.53 3.83 0.00
C PRO A 178 29.30 3.64 -0.89
N LYS A 179 29.35 2.61 -1.74
CA LYS A 179 28.30 2.35 -2.75
C LYS A 179 26.90 2.25 -2.14
N GLN A 180 26.80 1.64 -0.96
CA GLN A 180 25.54 1.48 -0.22
C GLN A 180 24.99 2.84 0.26
N GLU A 181 25.86 3.79 0.66
CA GLU A 181 25.42 5.14 1.02
C GLU A 181 24.92 5.91 -0.21
N VAL A 182 25.62 5.79 -1.35
CA VAL A 182 25.18 6.37 -2.63
C VAL A 182 23.84 5.77 -3.08
N LEU A 183 23.64 4.47 -2.86
CA LEU A 183 22.38 3.80 -3.15
C LEU A 183 21.26 4.28 -2.21
N GLY A 184 21.57 4.53 -0.94
CA GLY A 184 20.64 5.18 0.00
C GLY A 184 20.22 6.57 -0.49
N ASP A 185 21.17 7.41 -0.91
CA ASP A 185 20.90 8.75 -1.45
C ASP A 185 20.04 8.70 -2.72
N PHE A 186 20.33 7.76 -3.61
CA PHE A 186 19.56 7.52 -4.82
C PHE A 186 18.07 7.25 -4.53
N TYR A 187 17.77 6.44 -3.51
CA TYR A 187 16.40 6.16 -3.09
C TYR A 187 15.78 7.32 -2.30
N PHE A 188 16.58 8.05 -1.51
CA PHE A 188 16.12 9.20 -0.75
C PHE A 188 15.62 10.32 -1.66
N GLU A 189 16.38 10.64 -2.71
CA GLU A 189 16.00 11.65 -3.71
C GLU A 189 14.73 11.28 -4.49
N ARG A 190 14.40 9.98 -4.57
CA ARG A 190 13.16 9.45 -5.17
C ARG A 190 12.03 9.28 -4.16
N HIS A 191 12.15 9.85 -2.97
CA HIS A 191 11.18 9.75 -1.89
C HIS A 191 10.89 8.31 -1.40
N ASN A 192 11.74 7.34 -1.76
CA ASN A 192 11.67 5.98 -1.23
C ASN A 192 12.47 5.89 0.08
N TYR A 193 11.95 6.58 1.10
CA TYR A 193 12.65 6.77 2.37
C TYR A 193 12.86 5.46 3.14
N ILE A 194 11.96 4.47 2.96
CA ILE A 194 12.10 3.16 3.59
C ILE A 194 13.32 2.42 3.03
N ARG A 195 13.47 2.33 1.70
CA ARG A 195 14.67 1.73 1.10
C ARG A 195 15.92 2.54 1.41
N ALA A 196 15.84 3.87 1.35
CA ALA A 196 16.97 4.72 1.73
C ALA A 196 17.47 4.42 3.15
N LEU A 197 16.53 4.34 4.11
CA LEU A 197 16.83 4.00 5.50
C LEU A 197 17.49 2.62 5.64
N GLN A 198 17.02 1.61 4.90
CA GLN A 198 17.63 0.27 4.91
C GLN A 198 19.11 0.33 4.52
N TYR A 199 19.43 0.97 3.40
CA TYR A 199 20.82 1.08 2.95
C TYR A 199 21.69 1.90 3.91
N TYR A 200 21.16 2.99 4.48
CA TYR A 200 21.90 3.75 5.48
C TYR A 200 22.21 2.92 6.73
N LEU A 201 21.26 2.09 7.18
CA LEU A 201 21.47 1.18 8.31
C LEU A 201 22.46 0.05 7.98
N GLU A 202 22.50 -0.44 6.74
CA GLU A 202 23.52 -1.40 6.30
C GLU A 202 24.93 -0.81 6.39
N VAL A 203 25.13 0.42 5.93
CA VAL A 203 26.42 1.13 6.04
C VAL A 203 26.86 1.26 7.51
N THR A 204 25.94 1.59 8.44
CA THR A 204 26.31 1.69 9.87
C THR A 204 26.82 0.39 10.47
N LYS A 205 26.41 -0.76 9.94
CA LYS A 205 26.86 -2.08 10.42
C LYS A 205 28.25 -2.43 9.89
N GLU A 206 28.54 -2.01 8.66
CA GLU A 206 29.78 -2.32 7.95
C GLU A 206 30.92 -1.37 8.34
N GLU A 207 30.66 -0.06 8.50
CA GLU A 207 31.66 0.93 8.87
C GLU A 207 31.66 1.24 10.37
N LYS A 208 32.23 0.34 11.18
CA LYS A 208 32.58 0.68 12.58
C LYS A 208 33.74 1.69 12.58
N GLY A 209 33.43 2.98 12.64
CA GLY A 209 34.41 4.08 12.77
C GLY A 209 34.45 5.10 11.63
N GLY A 210 33.50 5.05 10.68
CA GLY A 210 33.34 6.10 9.65
C GLY A 210 32.78 7.42 10.21
N ASP A 211 32.44 8.38 9.33
CA ASP A 211 31.77 9.64 9.71
C ASP A 211 30.31 9.37 10.14
N GLU A 212 30.17 8.83 11.36
CA GLU A 212 28.92 8.43 11.98
C GLU A 212 27.93 9.59 12.05
N ARG A 213 28.43 10.83 12.19
CA ARG A 213 27.60 12.03 12.26
C ARG A 213 26.91 12.33 10.93
N ARG A 214 27.59 12.15 9.79
CA ARG A 214 26.97 12.29 8.45
C ARG A 214 25.86 11.26 8.26
N LEU A 215 26.16 9.99 8.51
CA LEU A 215 25.21 8.91 8.28
C LEU A 215 24.00 9.00 9.22
N MET A 216 24.21 9.39 10.48
CA MET A 216 23.12 9.63 11.43
C MET A 216 22.16 10.72 10.96
N LYS A 217 22.65 11.81 10.34
CA LYS A 217 21.78 12.85 9.77
C LYS A 217 20.87 12.29 8.67
N LYS A 218 21.41 11.44 7.79
CA LYS A 218 20.65 10.79 6.71
C LYS A 218 19.59 9.83 7.27
N ILE A 219 19.93 9.05 8.28
CA ILE A 219 19.00 8.16 8.99
C ILE A 219 17.88 8.97 9.66
N CYS A 220 18.21 10.04 10.37
CA CYS A 220 17.23 10.92 10.99
C CYS A 220 16.28 11.54 9.96
N ALA A 221 16.82 12.04 8.84
CA ALA A 221 16.02 12.61 7.76
C ALA A 221 15.09 11.57 7.13
N ALA A 222 15.59 10.35 6.89
CA ALA A 222 14.77 9.26 6.34
C ALA A 222 13.63 8.87 7.29
N ARG A 223 13.92 8.69 8.59
CA ARG A 223 12.90 8.40 9.61
C ARG A 223 11.86 9.52 9.73
N TYR A 224 12.31 10.78 9.74
CA TYR A 224 11.41 11.92 9.78
C TYR A 224 10.46 11.92 8.58
N ASN A 225 10.98 11.75 7.37
CA ASN A 225 10.17 11.71 6.16
C ASN A 225 9.23 10.50 6.12
N ILE A 226 9.64 9.32 6.60
CA ILE A 226 8.75 8.16 6.79
C ILE A 226 7.59 8.55 7.72
N GLY A 227 7.88 9.19 8.86
CA GLY A 227 6.86 9.68 9.78
C GLY A 227 5.89 10.67 9.12
N ILE A 228 6.39 11.61 8.32
CA ILE A 228 5.55 12.55 7.55
C ILE A 228 4.66 11.82 6.53
N CYS A 229 5.17 10.80 5.85
CA CYS A 229 4.38 9.96 4.94
C CYS A 229 3.23 9.28 5.67
N HIS A 230 3.52 8.63 6.81
CA HIS A 230 2.50 8.01 7.67
C HIS A 230 1.45 9.02 8.16
N MET A 231 1.88 10.21 8.63
CA MET A 231 0.96 11.27 9.06
C MET A 231 0.04 11.75 7.93
N ARG A 232 0.57 11.94 6.71
CA ARG A 232 -0.23 12.33 5.53
C ARG A 232 -1.25 11.25 5.18
N GLN A 233 -0.89 9.98 5.35
CA GLN A 233 -1.76 8.83 5.14
C GLN A 233 -2.69 8.55 6.35
N ARG A 234 -2.60 9.35 7.42
CA ARG A 234 -3.31 9.17 8.71
C ARG A 234 -3.06 7.80 9.35
N ASP A 235 -1.90 7.23 9.08
CA ASP A 235 -1.45 5.94 9.58
C ASP A 235 -0.46 6.14 10.75
N TYR A 236 -0.99 6.60 11.89
CA TYR A 236 -0.21 6.93 13.11
C TYR A 236 0.31 5.71 13.86
#